data_AF-A0A7H4LG92-F1
#
_entry.id   AF-A0A7H4LG92-F1
#
_cell.length_a   1.000
_cell.length_b   1.000
_cell.length_c   1.000
_cell.angle_alpha   90.00
_cell.angle_beta   90.00
_cell.angle_gamma   90.00
#
_symmetry.space_group_name_H-M   'P 1'
#
loop_
_entity.id
_entity.type
_entity.pdbx_description
1 polymer ?
#
loop_
_entity_poly.entity_id
_entity_poly.type
_entity_poly.pdbx_seq_one_letter_code
_entity_poly.pdbx_strand_id
1 'polypeptide(L)' 'MVHLDRVLCTSDWEDAHGECHLRCLASVVSDHSPLLLDRSPMPAAHRRFHFEDFWLRFDGFHDTGSGLGLGS' A
#
# COMPACT_ATOMS: atom_id res chain seq x y z
N MET A 1 -15.28 8.94 -12.88
CA MET A 1 -14.04 8.17 -12.62
C MET A 1 -14.32 7.28 -11.43
N VAL A 2 -14.06 5.97 -11.52
CA VAL A 2 -14.36 5.00 -10.44
C VAL A 2 -13.14 4.89 -9.54
N HIS A 3 -13.30 5.05 -8.23
CA HIS A 3 -12.23 4.84 -7.27
C HIS A 3 -12.12 3.34 -6.96
N LEU A 4 -11.02 2.73 -7.37
CA LEU A 4 -10.75 1.29 -7.19
C LEU A 4 -9.84 0.99 -6.01
N ASP A 5 -9.39 2.02 -5.28
CA ASP A 5 -8.47 1.85 -4.18
C ASP A 5 -9.23 1.33 -2.95
N ARG A 6 -8.77 0.21 -2.37
CA ARG A 6 -9.41 -0.47 -1.24
C ARG A 6 -8.35 -0.84 -0.21
N VAL A 7 -8.74 -0.76 1.07
CA VAL A 7 -7.98 -1.32 2.18
C VAL A 7 -8.78 -2.49 2.74
N LEU A 8 -8.11 -3.62 2.95
CA LEU A 8 -8.67 -4.81 3.58
C LEU A 8 -7.93 -5.04 4.89
N CYS A 9 -8.64 -5.46 5.92
CA CYS A 9 -8.07 -5.87 7.19
C CYS A 9 -8.76 -7.14 7.70
N THR A 10 -8.09 -7.85 8.59
CA THR A 10 -8.68 -8.95 9.35
C THR A 10 -9.35 -8.40 10.60
N SER A 11 -10.34 -9.11 11.14
CA SER A 11 -11.01 -8.72 12.39
C SER A 11 -10.02 -8.57 13.55
N ASP A 12 -9.06 -9.51 13.68
CA ASP A 12 -7.99 -9.42 14.70
C ASP A 12 -7.15 -8.14 14.56
N TRP A 13 -6.92 -7.68 13.32
CA TRP A 13 -6.18 -6.45 13.06
C TRP A 13 -7.01 -5.22 13.40
N GLU A 14 -8.30 -5.21 13.06
CA GLU A 14 -9.24 -4.15 13.40
C GLU A 14 -9.38 -3.99 14.93
N ASP A 15 -9.48 -5.09 15.67
CA ASP A 15 -9.55 -5.09 17.13
C ASP A 15 -8.27 -4.50 17.77
N ALA A 16 -7.10 -4.82 17.22
CA ALA A 16 -5.81 -4.33 17.71
C ALA A 16 -5.53 -2.86 17.32
N HIS A 17 -6.15 -2.37 16.24
CA HIS A 17 -5.82 -1.11 15.61
C HIS A 17 -7.05 -0.22 15.33
N GLY A 18 -8.11 -0.33 16.12
CA GLY A 18 -9.37 0.41 15.94
C GLY A 18 -9.24 1.95 15.96
N GLU A 19 -8.14 2.47 16.52
CA GLU A 19 -7.81 3.91 16.53
C GLU A 19 -7.12 4.37 15.23
N CYS A 20 -6.95 3.48 14.24
CA CYS A 20 -6.48 3.84 12.91
C CYS A 20 -7.57 4.56 12.12
N HIS A 21 -7.19 5.62 11.41
CA HIS A 21 -8.06 6.36 10.52
C HIS A 21 -7.56 6.24 9.09
N LEU A 22 -8.45 5.89 8.16
CA LEU A 22 -8.16 5.89 6.73
C LEU A 22 -8.40 7.28 6.15
N ARG A 23 -7.44 7.81 5.40
CA ARG A 23 -7.53 9.09 4.69
C ARG A 23 -7.12 8.92 3.24
N CYS A 24 -7.83 9.59 2.34
CA CYS A 24 -7.45 9.66 0.93
C CYS A 24 -6.56 10.89 0.70
N LEU A 25 -5.42 10.70 0.04
CA LEU A 25 -4.50 11.77 -0.31
C LEU A 25 -4.81 12.26 -1.74
N ALA A 26 -4.71 13.57 -1.95
CA ALA A 26 -4.94 14.15 -3.26
C ALA A 26 -3.86 13.68 -4.26
N SER A 27 -4.32 13.15 -5.39
CA SER A 27 -3.48 12.83 -6.54
C SER A 27 -3.65 13.90 -7.61
N VAL A 28 -2.53 14.44 -8.10
CA VAL A 28 -2.53 15.55 -9.08
C VAL A 28 -2.40 15.02 -10.51
N VAL A 29 -1.81 13.84 -10.69
CA VAL A 29 -1.36 13.34 -12.00
C VAL A 29 -1.82 11.92 -12.31
N SER A 30 -2.43 11.21 -11.35
CA SER A 30 -2.93 9.85 -11.54
C SER A 30 -4.44 9.81 -11.30
N ASP A 31 -5.10 8.90 -12.00
CA ASP A 31 -6.48 8.50 -11.79
C ASP A 31 -6.70 7.72 -10.48
N HIS A 32 -5.62 7.29 -9.82
CA HIS A 32 -5.60 6.70 -8.48
C HIS A 32 -5.28 7.73 -7.40
N SER A 33 -5.87 7.56 -6.22
CA SER A 33 -5.60 8.41 -5.05
C SER A 33 -4.98 7.58 -3.92
N PRO A 34 -3.79 7.94 -3.40
CA PRO A 34 -3.15 7.16 -2.35
C PRO A 34 -4.01 7.10 -1.09
N LEU A 35 -4.16 5.92 -0.51
CA LEU A 35 -4.84 5.72 0.77
C LEU A 35 -3.82 5.65 1.92
N LEU A 36 -3.99 6.52 2.92
CA LEU A 36 -3.14 6.61 4.11
C LEU A 36 -3.91 6.13 5.33
N LEU A 37 -3.38 5.10 5.99
CA LEU A 37 -3.87 4.61 7.28
C LEU A 37 -3.02 5.22 8.40
N ASP A 38 -3.62 6.07 9.22
CA ASP A 38 -2.94 6.92 10.20
C ASP A 38 -3.50 6.71 11.61
N ARG A 39 -2.62 6.54 12.61
CA ARG A 39 -2.99 6.56 14.04
C ARG A 39 -2.61 7.93 14.61
N SER A 40 -3.56 8.86 14.64
CA SER A 40 -3.28 10.25 15.03
C SER A 40 -3.17 10.44 16.56
N PRO A 41 -2.29 11.32 17.10
CA PRO A 41 -1.05 11.87 16.53
C PRO A 41 0.17 11.50 17.39
N MET A 42 1.20 10.92 16.77
CA MET A 42 2.57 11.15 17.25
C MET A 42 3.03 12.50 16.68
N PRO A 43 3.70 13.39 17.44
CA PRO A 43 4.17 14.67 16.92
C PRO A 43 4.95 14.45 15.63
N ALA A 44 4.82 15.39 14.70
CA ALA A 44 5.33 15.34 13.33
C ALA A 44 6.86 15.10 13.27
N ALA A 45 7.30 13.89 13.57
CA ALA A 45 8.52 13.35 13.03
C ALA A 45 8.15 12.99 11.60
N HIS A 46 8.72 13.72 10.65
CA HIS A 46 8.66 13.45 9.23
C HIS A 46 9.10 12.00 8.94
N ARG A 47 8.21 11.02 9.13
CA ARG A 47 8.45 9.66 8.65
C ARG A 47 8.30 9.74 7.15
N ARG A 48 9.45 9.87 6.47
CA ARG A 48 9.52 9.64 5.04
C ARG A 48 8.98 8.24 4.79
N PHE A 49 8.13 8.12 3.78
CA PHE A 49 7.82 6.82 3.22
C PHE A 49 9.15 6.19 2.79
N HIS A 50 9.49 5.07 3.43
CA HIS A 50 10.59 4.23 3.00
C HIS A 50 9.95 3.07 2.25
N PHE A 51 10.28 2.94 0.98
CA PHE A 51 9.96 1.71 0.26
C PHE A 51 10.80 0.60 0.89
N GLU A 52 10.15 -0.28 1.66
CA GLU A 52 10.82 -1.42 2.26
C GLU A 52 10.88 -2.55 1.23
N ASP A 53 12.07 -3.12 1.02
CA ASP A 53 12.33 -4.26 0.12
C ASP A 53 11.55 -5.54 0.50
N PHE A 54 10.75 -5.49 1.56
CA PHE A 54 9.88 -6.58 1.99
C PHE A 54 9.05 -7.15 0.84
N TRP A 55 8.47 -6.29 0.00
CA TRP A 55 7.64 -6.70 -1.13
C TRP A 55 8.40 -7.49 -2.19
N LEU A 56 9.69 -7.19 -2.37
CA LEU A 56 10.57 -7.90 -3.31
C LEU A 56 10.93 -9.30 -2.80
N ARG A 57 10.78 -9.56 -1.50
CA ARG A 57 11.09 -10.84 -0.85
C ARG A 57 9.88 -11.77 -0.74
N PHE A 58 8.71 -11.35 -1.23
CA PHE A 58 7.52 -12.20 -1.23
C PHE A 58 7.71 -13.35 -2.22
N ASP A 59 7.42 -14.58 -1.78
CA ASP A 59 7.53 -15.76 -2.64
C ASP A 59 6.64 -15.59 -3.88
N GLY A 60 7.26 -15.72 -5.06
CA GLY A 60 6.59 -15.50 -6.35
C GLY A 60 6.75 -14.10 -6.94
N PHE A 61 7.32 -13.12 -6.23
CA PHE A 61 7.56 -11.77 -6.78
C PHE A 61 8.43 -11.81 -8.05
N HIS A 62 9.46 -12.66 -8.05
CA HIS A 62 10.35 -12.82 -9.20
C HIS A 62 9.79 -13.73 -10.31
N ASP A 63 8.69 -14.43 -10.07
CA ASP A 63 8.17 -15.45 -10.99
C ASP A 63 7.43 -14.84 -12.20
N THR A 64 7.16 -13.53 -12.17
CA THR A 64 6.44 -12.83 -13.24
C THR A 64 7.33 -12.47 -14.46
N GLY A 65 8.64 -12.75 -14.41
CA GLY A 65 9.61 -12.35 -15.44
C GLY A 65 9.98 -13.40 -16.50
N SER A 66 9.52 -14.66 -16.38
CA SER A 66 10.05 -15.76 -17.20
C SER A 66 9.13 -16.23 -18.34
N GLY A 67 8.00 -15.56 -18.57
CA GLY A 67 6.98 -16.00 -19.54
C GLY A 67 7.09 -15.43 -20.97
N LEU A 68 8.00 -14.48 -21.23
CA LEU A 68 8.16 -13.85 -22.56
C LEU A 68 9.58 -14.03 -23.10
N GLY A 69 10.01 -15.28 -23.24
CA GLY A 69 11.13 -15.67 -24.10
C GLY A 69 10.61 -16.22 -25.42
N LEU A 70 10.23 -15.33 -26.34
CA LEU A 70 10.14 -15.66 -27.76
C LEU A 70 11.56 -15.93 -28.30
N GLY A 71 11.72 -17.04 -29.02
CA GLY A 71 12.72 -17.17 -30.09
C GLY A 71 13.95 -18.03 -29.78
N SER A 72 13.89 -19.30 -30.20
CA SER A 72 14.93 -19.93 -31.04
C SER A 72 14.25 -20.89 -32.00
#